data_AF-A0A2Z6RNA5-F1
#
_entry.id   AF-A0A2Z6RNA5-F1
#
_cell.length_a   1.000
_cell.length_b   1.000
_cell.length_c   1.000
_cell.angle_alpha   90.00
_cell.angle_beta   90.00
_cell.angle_gamma   90.00
#
_symmetry.space_group_name_H-M   'P 1'
#
loop_
_entity.id
_entity.type
_entity.pdbx_description
1 polymer ?
#
loop_
_entity_poly.entity_id
_entity_poly.type
_entity_poly.pdbx_seq_one_letter_code
_entity_poly.pdbx_strand_id
1 'polypeptide(L)'
;MKSFNFIIILVSLLALSLLNLVDFVSCQAPAPAPAPGTAAPAPAPAPAPAPAPGTPATAPAAPAQPLIIPTVIGTVTKEPDLSTLPQSLLVPQGNSFAFVLNASGNQKYQCVANSKQWLLYDIDTMLINDKTDLQEHFDPAFEVVHHYVLKTPIQGGNYSWDALLPNDNSQVVAKVISSVDSAQGPTNIPWELNEATYRKEGGRLSNTSYILKINTNGGAPPPTDQCGVQYLDGFIQSVPYEADYLFYEGILPGTPAQGTQPSQSAGAKSKTNDGYSTKPIELGKLSWVAIVGFISVGVISF
;
A
#
# COMPACT_ATOMS: atom_id res chain seq x y z
N MET A 1 -35.57 -11.13 49.64
CA MET A 1 -34.86 -12.26 50.30
C MET A 1 -35.52 -13.61 49.99
N LYS A 2 -35.65 -13.98 48.70
CA LYS A 2 -36.14 -15.32 48.27
C LYS A 2 -35.45 -15.87 47.02
N SER A 3 -34.61 -15.07 46.34
CA SER A 3 -33.88 -15.45 45.13
C SER A 3 -32.45 -15.97 45.38
N PHE A 4 -31.92 -15.83 46.59
CA PHE A 4 -30.55 -16.23 46.93
C PHE A 4 -30.40 -17.74 47.25
N ASN A 5 -31.49 -18.44 47.56
CA ASN A 5 -31.46 -19.88 47.91
C ASN A 5 -31.53 -20.83 46.71
N PHE A 6 -31.84 -20.34 45.50
CA PHE A 6 -31.99 -21.21 44.32
C PHE A 6 -30.67 -21.45 43.59
N ILE A 7 -29.70 -20.54 43.71
CA ILE A 7 -28.39 -20.64 43.04
C ILE A 7 -27.46 -21.63 43.76
N ILE A 8 -27.56 -21.77 45.08
CA ILE A 8 -26.72 -22.69 45.85
C ILE A 8 -27.07 -24.16 45.55
N ILE A 9 -28.34 -24.47 45.24
CA ILE A 9 -28.77 -25.84 44.93
C ILE A 9 -28.37 -26.25 43.51
N LEU A 10 -28.31 -25.32 42.55
CA LEU A 10 -27.88 -25.65 41.17
C LEU A 10 -26.37 -25.89 41.05
N VAL A 11 -25.55 -25.21 41.87
CA VAL A 11 -24.09 -25.39 41.85
C VAL A 11 -23.66 -26.73 42.48
N SER A 12 -24.45 -27.30 43.39
CA SER A 12 -24.17 -28.61 43.99
C SER A 12 -24.56 -29.81 43.09
N LEU A 13 -25.46 -29.64 42.12
CA LEU A 13 -25.87 -30.72 41.20
C LEU A 13 -24.96 -30.86 39.97
N LEU A 14 -24.23 -29.82 39.57
CA LEU A 14 -23.22 -29.92 38.49
C LEU A 14 -21.86 -30.47 38.98
N ALA A 15 -21.60 -30.44 40.29
CA ALA A 15 -20.38 -31.00 40.88
C ALA A 15 -20.41 -32.54 41.05
N LEU A 16 -21.59 -33.17 40.90
CA LEU A 16 -21.74 -34.63 40.98
C LEU A 16 -21.65 -35.36 39.63
N SER A 17 -21.55 -34.65 38.50
CA SER A 17 -21.42 -35.26 37.16
C SER A 17 -19.99 -35.35 36.64
N LEU A 18 -18.96 -35.04 37.45
CA LEU A 18 -17.54 -35.05 37.07
C LEU A 18 -16.71 -36.14 37.77
N LEU A 19 -17.34 -37.09 38.46
CA LEU A 19 -16.64 -38.12 39.26
C LEU A 19 -16.72 -39.55 38.70
N ASN A 20 -17.07 -39.74 37.42
CA ASN A 20 -17.08 -41.07 36.80
C ASN A 20 -16.46 -41.06 35.39
N LEU A 21 -15.14 -40.95 35.32
CA LEU A 21 -14.32 -41.47 34.21
C LEU A 21 -12.87 -41.57 34.69
N VAL A 22 -12.64 -42.52 35.60
CA VAL A 22 -11.31 -43.08 35.83
C VAL A 22 -11.37 -44.47 35.22
N ASP A 23 -10.86 -44.59 34.00
CA ASP A 23 -10.64 -45.90 33.38
C ASP A 23 -9.61 -46.64 34.23
N PHE A 24 -10.03 -47.75 34.83
CA PHE A 24 -9.16 -48.72 35.44
C PHE A 24 -8.26 -49.32 34.35
N VAL A 25 -7.05 -48.77 34.21
CA VAL A 25 -5.96 -49.46 33.52
C VAL A 25 -5.62 -50.69 34.36
N SER A 26 -6.13 -51.84 33.94
CA SER A 26 -5.77 -53.14 34.48
C SER A 26 -4.28 -53.38 34.24
N CYS A 27 -3.49 -53.40 35.32
CA CYS A 27 -2.12 -53.92 35.30
C CYS A 27 -2.16 -55.41 34.95
N GLN A 28 -2.03 -55.74 33.67
CA GLN A 28 -1.64 -57.09 33.26
C GLN A 28 -0.16 -57.28 33.59
N ALA A 29 0.13 -58.32 34.38
CA ALA A 29 1.48 -58.75 34.70
C ALA A 29 2.28 -58.98 33.39
N PRO A 30 3.55 -58.56 33.32
CA PRO A 30 4.38 -58.82 32.15
C PRO A 30 4.53 -60.32 31.92
N ALA A 31 4.31 -60.75 30.68
CA ALA A 31 4.48 -62.14 30.27
C ALA A 31 5.94 -62.61 30.52
N PRO A 32 6.16 -63.87 30.91
CA PRO A 32 7.49 -64.42 31.09
C PRO A 32 8.26 -64.42 29.76
N ALA A 33 9.55 -64.06 29.83
CA ALA A 33 10.44 -64.02 28.68
C ALA A 33 10.53 -65.38 27.98
N PRO A 34 10.48 -65.44 26.64
CA PRO A 34 10.67 -66.69 25.91
C PRO A 34 12.11 -67.21 26.08
N ALA A 35 12.23 -68.53 26.23
CA ALA A 35 13.51 -69.22 26.34
C ALA A 35 14.40 -68.97 25.09
N PRO A 36 15.74 -69.01 25.23
CA PRO A 36 16.64 -68.80 24.09
C PRO A 36 16.43 -69.90 23.04
N GLY A 37 15.85 -69.53 21.90
CA GLY A 37 15.81 -70.37 20.72
C GLY A 37 17.22 -70.51 20.13
N THR A 38 17.57 -71.72 19.71
CA THR A 38 18.83 -72.05 19.03
C THR A 38 19.07 -71.14 17.83
N ALA A 39 20.30 -70.62 17.70
CA ALA A 39 20.69 -69.71 16.63
C ALA A 39 20.38 -70.28 15.24
N ALA A 40 19.61 -69.52 14.46
CA ALA A 40 19.36 -69.82 13.05
C ALA A 40 20.65 -69.62 12.21
N PRO A 41 20.88 -70.42 11.15
CA PRO A 41 22.03 -70.22 10.27
C PRO A 41 21.92 -68.87 9.54
N ALA A 42 23.05 -68.20 9.37
CA ALA A 42 23.12 -66.91 8.68
C ALA A 42 22.56 -67.01 7.24
N PRO A 43 21.73 -66.05 6.78
CA PRO A 43 21.25 -66.04 5.41
C PRO A 43 22.38 -65.75 4.43
N ALA A 44 22.33 -66.40 3.27
CA ALA A 44 23.30 -66.20 2.18
C ALA A 44 23.28 -64.74 1.68
N PRO A 45 24.45 -64.19 1.27
CA PRO A 45 24.53 -62.81 0.81
C PRO A 45 23.68 -62.58 -0.45
N ALA A 46 22.97 -61.46 -0.46
CA ALA A 46 22.09 -61.07 -1.56
C ALA A 46 22.87 -60.83 -2.86
N PRO A 47 22.27 -61.07 -4.05
CA PRO A 47 22.89 -60.74 -5.33
C PRO A 47 23.14 -59.24 -5.45
N ALA A 48 24.24 -58.86 -6.12
CA ALA A 48 24.58 -57.47 -6.36
C ALA A 48 23.45 -56.74 -7.15
N PRO A 49 23.14 -55.47 -6.84
CA PRO A 49 22.14 -54.70 -7.56
C PRO A 49 22.48 -54.56 -9.05
N ALA A 50 21.46 -54.64 -9.91
CA ALA A 50 21.62 -54.34 -11.33
C ALA A 50 22.06 -52.87 -11.52
N PRO A 51 22.86 -52.54 -12.56
CA PRO A 51 23.27 -51.17 -12.84
C PRO A 51 22.06 -50.28 -13.10
N ALA A 52 22.07 -49.06 -12.53
CA ALA A 52 21.02 -48.08 -12.74
C ALA A 52 20.92 -47.69 -14.23
N PRO A 53 19.71 -47.44 -14.77
CA PRO A 53 19.54 -46.88 -16.11
C PRO A 53 20.29 -45.55 -16.22
N GLY A 54 21.04 -45.37 -17.32
CA GLY A 54 21.80 -44.14 -17.57
C GLY A 54 20.89 -42.90 -17.53
N THR A 55 21.41 -41.82 -16.96
CA THR A 55 20.72 -40.52 -16.85
C THR A 55 20.26 -40.05 -18.23
N PRO A 56 18.99 -39.67 -18.42
CA PRO A 56 18.54 -39.07 -19.68
C PRO A 56 19.40 -37.85 -20.00
N ALA A 57 19.86 -37.76 -21.25
CA ALA A 57 20.62 -36.61 -21.73
C ALA A 57 19.82 -35.32 -21.48
N THR A 58 20.45 -34.34 -20.83
CA THR A 58 19.87 -33.03 -20.57
C THR A 58 19.46 -32.39 -21.90
N ALA A 59 18.18 -32.05 -22.02
CA ALA A 59 17.68 -31.29 -23.17
C ALA A 59 18.47 -29.97 -23.28
N PRO A 60 18.83 -29.50 -24.50
CA PRO A 60 19.53 -28.24 -24.66
C PRO A 60 18.73 -27.11 -24.02
N ALA A 61 19.37 -26.32 -23.16
CA ALA A 61 18.77 -25.12 -22.59
C ALA A 61 18.32 -24.20 -23.74
N ALA A 62 17.05 -23.78 -23.71
CA ALA A 62 16.55 -22.79 -24.64
C ALA A 62 17.42 -21.52 -24.56
N PRO A 63 17.74 -20.87 -25.69
CA PRO A 63 18.54 -19.65 -25.67
C PRO A 63 17.85 -18.58 -24.82
N ALA A 64 18.58 -18.01 -23.86
CA ALA A 64 18.10 -16.93 -23.03
C ALA A 64 17.76 -15.72 -23.93
N GLN A 65 16.51 -15.28 -23.92
CA GLN A 65 16.09 -14.05 -24.59
C GLN A 65 16.73 -12.86 -23.84
N PRO A 66 17.15 -11.79 -24.55
CA PRO A 66 17.71 -10.61 -23.89
C PRO A 66 16.64 -9.91 -23.04
N LEU A 67 16.97 -9.63 -21.78
CA LEU A 67 16.12 -8.88 -20.85
C LEU A 67 15.86 -7.46 -21.41
N ILE A 68 14.60 -7.08 -21.58
CA ILE A 68 14.21 -5.73 -22.03
C ILE A 68 13.99 -4.86 -20.79
N ILE A 69 14.98 -4.03 -20.45
CA ILE A 69 14.84 -3.07 -19.35
C ILE A 69 13.92 -1.92 -19.79
N PRO A 70 12.90 -1.54 -18.99
CA PRO A 70 12.04 -0.41 -19.31
C PRO A 70 12.84 0.89 -19.47
N THR A 71 12.50 1.66 -20.50
CA THR A 71 13.11 2.99 -20.77
C THR A 71 12.07 4.11 -20.76
N VAL A 72 10.79 3.77 -20.61
CA VAL A 72 9.65 4.68 -20.59
C VAL A 72 8.67 4.21 -19.52
N ILE A 73 8.03 5.17 -18.83
CA ILE A 73 6.93 4.95 -17.90
C ILE A 73 5.60 5.07 -18.65
N GLY A 74 4.66 4.15 -18.42
CA GLY A 74 3.28 4.22 -18.93
C GLY A 74 3.15 3.89 -20.42
N THR A 75 3.45 2.65 -20.81
CA THR A 75 3.29 2.16 -22.19
C THR A 75 1.83 1.80 -22.53
N VAL A 76 1.02 1.42 -21.52
CA VAL A 76 -0.41 1.14 -21.67
C VAL A 76 -1.21 2.44 -21.64
N THR A 77 -1.55 2.97 -22.82
CA THR A 77 -2.21 4.29 -22.98
C THR A 77 -3.65 4.23 -23.45
N LYS A 78 -4.24 3.02 -23.50
CA LYS A 78 -5.68 2.85 -23.72
C LYS A 78 -6.39 2.82 -22.38
N GLU A 79 -7.35 3.72 -22.17
CA GLU A 79 -8.17 3.72 -20.96
C GLU A 79 -8.97 2.40 -20.90
N PRO A 80 -8.94 1.69 -19.76
CA PRO A 80 -9.77 0.50 -19.57
C PRO A 80 -11.25 0.88 -19.48
N ASP A 81 -12.14 -0.11 -19.60
CA ASP A 81 -13.56 0.11 -19.40
C ASP A 81 -13.85 0.40 -17.91
N LEU A 82 -14.33 1.60 -17.63
CA LEU A 82 -14.69 2.08 -16.29
C LEU A 82 -16.21 2.18 -16.08
N SER A 83 -17.02 1.56 -16.94
CA SER A 83 -18.49 1.64 -16.88
C SER A 83 -19.10 1.10 -15.57
N THR A 84 -18.39 0.22 -14.87
CA THR A 84 -18.81 -0.34 -13.57
C THR A 84 -18.28 0.44 -12.38
N LEU A 85 -17.54 1.54 -12.60
CA LEU A 85 -16.91 2.30 -11.54
C LEU A 85 -17.97 3.13 -10.78
N PRO A 86 -18.01 3.08 -9.44
CA PRO A 86 -18.88 3.93 -8.64
C PRO A 86 -18.67 5.42 -8.95
N GLN A 87 -19.75 6.21 -8.95
CA GLN A 87 -19.70 7.62 -9.30
C GLN A 87 -18.71 8.43 -8.43
N SER A 88 -18.54 8.04 -7.17
CA SER A 88 -17.60 8.68 -6.25
C SER A 88 -16.13 8.49 -6.63
N LEU A 89 -15.80 7.52 -7.48
CA LEU A 89 -14.45 7.26 -7.97
C LEU A 89 -14.20 7.80 -9.38
N LEU A 90 -15.20 8.44 -10.01
CA LEU A 90 -14.99 9.07 -11.31
C LEU A 90 -14.04 10.25 -11.19
N VAL A 91 -13.07 10.29 -12.11
CA VAL A 91 -12.16 11.42 -12.22
C VAL A 91 -12.93 12.67 -12.67
N PRO A 92 -12.74 13.84 -12.03
CA PRO A 92 -13.43 15.06 -12.41
C PRO A 92 -13.18 15.46 -13.87
N GLN A 93 -14.18 16.09 -14.49
CA GLN A 93 -14.08 16.58 -15.87
C GLN A 93 -12.88 17.53 -16.06
N GLY A 94 -12.30 17.52 -17.26
CA GLY A 94 -11.13 18.33 -17.60
C GLY A 94 -9.79 17.65 -17.32
N ASN A 95 -9.80 16.41 -16.84
CA ASN A 95 -8.62 15.55 -16.72
C ASN A 95 -8.72 14.42 -17.73
N SER A 96 -7.60 14.08 -18.35
CA SER A 96 -7.53 13.08 -19.42
C SER A 96 -6.74 11.88 -18.94
N PHE A 97 -7.24 10.68 -19.23
CA PHE A 97 -6.47 9.46 -19.00
C PHE A 97 -5.14 9.52 -19.76
N ALA A 98 -4.06 9.12 -19.10
CA ALA A 98 -2.72 9.13 -19.67
C ALA A 98 -2.15 7.72 -19.84
N PHE A 99 -2.11 6.93 -18.76
CA PHE A 99 -1.58 5.57 -18.79
C PHE A 99 -1.99 4.75 -17.56
N VAL A 100 -1.83 3.43 -17.66
CA VAL A 100 -1.92 2.49 -16.53
C VAL A 100 -0.52 2.03 -16.13
N LEU A 101 -0.32 1.81 -14.83
CA LEU A 101 0.74 0.97 -14.29
C LEU A 101 0.14 -0.14 -13.43
N ASN A 102 0.77 -1.31 -13.41
CA ASN A 102 0.37 -2.41 -12.54
C ASN A 102 1.28 -2.46 -11.32
N ALA A 103 0.71 -2.73 -10.15
CA ALA A 103 1.41 -2.67 -8.88
C ALA A 103 1.43 -4.02 -8.16
N SER A 104 2.54 -4.29 -7.48
CA SER A 104 2.66 -5.36 -6.49
C SER A 104 3.55 -4.88 -5.34
N GLY A 105 3.14 -5.15 -4.11
CA GLY A 105 3.82 -4.58 -2.95
C GLY A 105 3.20 -4.95 -1.63
N ASN A 106 3.51 -4.17 -0.60
CA ASN A 106 3.04 -4.39 0.75
C ASN A 106 2.41 -3.13 1.35
N GLN A 107 1.26 -3.30 1.99
CA GLN A 107 0.75 -2.37 2.99
C GLN A 107 1.41 -2.72 4.34
N LYS A 108 2.04 -1.76 5.00
CA LYS A 108 2.71 -1.97 6.29
C LYS A 108 1.85 -1.36 7.40
N TYR A 109 1.33 -2.19 8.28
CA TYR A 109 0.48 -1.76 9.39
C TYR A 109 1.18 -1.86 10.73
N GLN A 110 1.11 -0.79 11.53
CA GLN A 110 1.58 -0.78 12.91
C GLN A 110 0.46 -1.17 13.87
N CYS A 111 0.72 -2.17 14.72
CA CYS A 111 -0.18 -2.52 15.82
C CYS A 111 -0.11 -1.47 16.92
N VAL A 112 -1.27 -0.93 17.31
CA VAL A 112 -1.48 -0.09 18.49
C VAL A 112 -2.27 -0.90 19.50
N ALA A 113 -1.56 -1.56 20.43
CA ALA A 113 -2.13 -2.58 21.30
C ALA A 113 -3.22 -2.03 22.23
N ASN A 114 -3.03 -0.80 22.73
CA ASN A 114 -3.96 -0.16 23.66
C ASN A 114 -5.34 0.09 23.04
N SER A 115 -5.40 0.41 21.74
CA SER A 115 -6.66 0.60 21.02
C SER A 115 -7.09 -0.62 20.21
N LYS A 116 -6.26 -1.68 20.15
CA LYS A 116 -6.45 -2.86 19.28
C LYS A 116 -6.66 -2.47 17.82
N GLN A 117 -5.88 -1.51 17.35
CA GLN A 117 -5.98 -0.96 16.00
C GLN A 117 -4.72 -1.25 15.18
N TRP A 118 -4.93 -1.35 13.87
CA TRP A 118 -3.87 -1.36 12.87
C TRP A 118 -3.85 -0.01 12.18
N LEU A 119 -2.77 0.74 12.32
CA LEU A 119 -2.58 2.00 11.61
C LEU A 119 -1.71 1.75 10.39
N LEU A 120 -2.11 2.31 9.23
CA LEU A 120 -1.24 2.28 8.06
C LEU A 120 0.03 3.10 8.36
N TYR A 121 1.17 2.42 8.41
CA TYR A 121 2.47 2.97 8.77
C TYR A 121 3.29 3.34 7.53
N ASP A 122 3.23 2.50 6.49
CA ASP A 122 3.90 2.73 5.23
C ASP A 122 3.30 1.89 4.09
N ILE A 123 3.74 2.20 2.88
CA ILE A 123 3.52 1.40 1.67
C ILE A 123 4.89 1.17 1.03
N ASP A 124 5.09 -0.03 0.48
CA ASP A 124 6.31 -0.41 -0.22
C ASP A 124 5.92 -1.20 -1.45
N THR A 125 5.75 -0.49 -2.56
CA THR A 125 5.08 -1.03 -3.74
C THR A 125 5.79 -0.60 -5.01
N MET A 126 6.13 -1.61 -5.81
CA MET A 126 6.67 -1.43 -7.14
C MET A 126 5.55 -1.34 -8.16
N LEU A 127 5.72 -0.45 -9.13
CA LEU A 127 4.83 -0.32 -10.28
C LEU A 127 5.63 -0.62 -11.56
N ILE A 128 5.07 -1.47 -12.41
CA ILE A 128 5.59 -1.86 -13.74
C ILE A 128 4.63 -1.37 -14.82
N ASN A 129 5.06 -1.40 -16.10
CA ASN A 129 4.24 -0.86 -17.18
C ASN A 129 3.08 -1.78 -17.55
N ASP A 130 3.36 -3.07 -17.73
CA ASP A 130 2.37 -4.03 -18.19
C ASP A 130 2.63 -5.42 -17.61
N LYS A 131 1.84 -5.81 -16.60
CA LYS A 131 1.91 -7.15 -16.00
C LYS A 131 1.55 -8.29 -16.96
N THR A 132 1.01 -7.98 -18.14
CA THR A 132 0.68 -8.96 -19.17
C THR A 132 1.81 -9.15 -20.19
N ASP A 133 2.80 -8.27 -20.21
CA ASP A 133 4.03 -8.50 -20.95
C ASP A 133 4.81 -9.62 -20.24
N LEU A 134 5.01 -10.75 -20.94
CA LEU A 134 5.73 -11.90 -20.41
C LEU A 134 7.21 -11.61 -20.12
N GLN A 135 7.75 -10.50 -20.63
CA GLN A 135 9.09 -10.04 -20.28
C GLN A 135 9.11 -9.19 -19.02
N GLU A 136 8.00 -8.53 -18.65
CA GLU A 136 7.93 -7.72 -17.45
C GLU A 136 7.50 -8.56 -16.24
N HIS A 137 8.23 -8.38 -15.14
CA HIS A 137 7.97 -9.06 -13.89
C HIS A 137 8.05 -8.05 -12.75
N PHE A 138 7.41 -8.37 -11.63
CA PHE A 138 7.58 -7.62 -10.38
C PHE A 138 8.95 -7.91 -9.76
N ASP A 139 9.99 -7.38 -10.40
CA ASP A 139 11.39 -7.39 -10.01
C ASP A 139 11.96 -5.96 -10.13
N PRO A 140 12.92 -5.56 -9.28
CA PRO A 140 13.51 -4.22 -9.33
C PRO A 140 14.04 -3.78 -10.71
N ALA A 141 14.40 -4.72 -11.60
CA ALA A 141 14.83 -4.40 -12.96
C ALA A 141 13.72 -3.82 -13.86
N PHE A 142 12.45 -4.06 -13.52
CA PHE A 142 11.28 -3.59 -14.29
C PHE A 142 10.47 -2.51 -13.57
N GLU A 143 10.84 -2.19 -12.34
CA GLU A 143 10.17 -1.14 -11.57
C GLU A 143 10.40 0.23 -12.23
N VAL A 144 9.31 0.86 -12.67
CA VAL A 144 9.36 2.17 -13.29
C VAL A 144 8.97 3.28 -12.32
N VAL A 145 8.15 2.96 -11.31
CA VAL A 145 7.69 3.88 -10.28
C VAL A 145 7.64 3.17 -8.93
N HIS A 146 8.13 3.81 -7.88
CA HIS A 146 8.00 3.35 -6.51
C HIS A 146 6.91 4.12 -5.77
N HIS A 147 6.02 3.43 -5.06
CA HIS A 147 4.94 4.01 -4.28
C HIS A 147 5.09 3.77 -2.78
N TYR A 148 5.01 4.86 -1.99
CA TYR A 148 5.24 4.84 -0.55
C TYR A 148 4.54 6.01 0.18
N VAL A 149 4.61 6.01 1.52
CA VAL A 149 4.01 7.07 2.35
C VAL A 149 5.09 8.05 2.84
N LEU A 150 4.93 9.32 2.51
CA LEU A 150 5.74 10.40 3.06
C LEU A 150 5.45 10.61 4.54
N LYS A 151 6.51 10.75 5.34
CA LYS A 151 6.41 11.06 6.77
C LYS A 151 5.95 12.50 7.02
N THR A 152 6.22 13.41 6.07
CA THR A 152 5.76 14.80 6.11
C THR A 152 4.84 15.07 4.93
N PRO A 153 3.54 15.33 5.15
CA PRO A 153 2.61 15.61 4.07
C PRO A 153 2.97 16.90 3.31
N ILE A 154 2.77 16.89 1.99
CA ILE A 154 2.89 18.06 1.11
C ILE A 154 1.49 18.49 0.68
N GLN A 155 1.07 19.68 1.14
CA GLN A 155 -0.25 20.24 0.82
C GLN A 155 -1.41 19.27 1.13
N GLY A 156 -1.27 18.53 2.24
CA GLY A 156 -2.26 17.56 2.71
C GLY A 156 -2.18 16.17 2.06
N GLY A 157 -1.30 15.97 1.07
CA GLY A 157 -1.01 14.66 0.48
C GLY A 157 0.21 14.00 1.11
N ASN A 158 0.15 12.69 1.31
CA ASN A 158 1.21 11.88 1.89
C ASN A 158 1.48 10.59 1.11
N TYR A 159 0.69 10.28 0.09
CA TYR A 159 0.95 9.18 -0.82
C TYR A 159 1.85 9.66 -1.95
N SER A 160 2.99 9.02 -2.17
CA SER A 160 3.98 9.43 -3.18
C SER A 160 4.18 8.36 -4.23
N TRP A 161 4.42 8.78 -5.47
CA TRP A 161 4.87 7.95 -6.58
C TRP A 161 6.10 8.62 -7.17
N ASP A 162 7.25 7.96 -7.05
CA ASP A 162 8.54 8.43 -7.56
C ASP A 162 8.94 7.64 -8.79
N ALA A 163 9.27 8.34 -9.87
CA ALA A 163 9.87 7.73 -11.05
C ALA A 163 11.26 7.17 -10.72
N LEU A 164 11.55 5.95 -11.20
CA LEU A 164 12.83 5.28 -10.99
C LEU A 164 13.72 5.21 -12.25
N LEU A 165 13.20 5.59 -13.41
CA LEU A 165 13.99 5.54 -14.65
C LEU A 165 15.12 6.57 -14.63
N PRO A 166 16.34 6.25 -15.13
CA PRO A 166 17.51 7.14 -15.01
C PRO A 166 17.34 8.57 -15.53
N ASN A 167 16.46 8.77 -16.52
CA ASN A 167 16.21 10.06 -17.16
C ASN A 167 14.87 10.69 -16.74
N ASP A 168 14.19 10.11 -15.75
CA ASP A 168 12.92 10.60 -15.21
C ASP A 168 13.10 10.82 -13.71
N ASN A 169 13.03 12.08 -13.28
CA ASN A 169 13.13 12.44 -11.87
C ASN A 169 11.82 13.02 -11.33
N SER A 170 10.71 12.79 -12.06
CA SER A 170 9.39 13.27 -11.70
C SER A 170 8.83 12.52 -10.49
N GLN A 171 7.97 13.21 -9.77
CA GLN A 171 7.29 12.71 -8.58
C GLN A 171 5.87 13.27 -8.60
N VAL A 172 4.91 12.50 -8.11
CA VAL A 172 3.60 13.02 -7.73
C VAL A 172 3.31 12.63 -6.28
N VAL A 173 2.79 13.60 -5.52
CA VAL A 173 2.26 13.39 -4.17
C VAL A 173 0.77 13.68 -4.20
N ALA A 174 -0.02 12.82 -3.58
CA ALA A 174 -1.48 12.90 -3.58
C ALA A 174 -2.08 12.63 -2.20
N LYS A 175 -3.36 12.97 -2.07
CA LYS A 175 -4.23 12.58 -0.96
C LYS A 175 -5.42 11.79 -1.50
N VAL A 176 -5.93 10.85 -0.71
CA VAL A 176 -7.19 10.15 -1.02
C VAL A 176 -8.34 11.14 -0.84
N ILE A 177 -9.18 11.32 -1.86
CA ILE A 177 -10.39 12.15 -1.80
C ILE A 177 -11.68 11.34 -1.84
N SER A 178 -11.60 10.07 -2.24
CA SER A 178 -12.71 9.15 -2.30
C SER A 178 -12.21 7.72 -2.15
N SER A 179 -12.99 6.90 -1.46
CA SER A 179 -12.66 5.51 -1.19
C SER A 179 -13.93 4.67 -1.19
N VAL A 180 -13.87 3.50 -1.81
CA VAL A 180 -14.96 2.52 -1.84
C VAL A 180 -14.36 1.13 -1.62
N ASP A 181 -15.03 0.30 -0.83
CA ASP A 181 -14.63 -1.09 -0.62
C ASP A 181 -14.44 -1.82 -1.95
N SER A 182 -13.40 -2.65 -2.04
CA SER A 182 -13.12 -3.43 -3.24
C SER A 182 -14.28 -4.40 -3.52
N ALA A 183 -14.77 -4.41 -4.76
CA ALA A 183 -15.83 -5.32 -5.19
C ALA A 183 -15.42 -6.81 -5.12
N GLN A 184 -14.12 -7.09 -4.98
CA GLN A 184 -13.54 -8.44 -5.01
C GLN A 184 -13.48 -9.12 -3.63
N GLY A 185 -13.77 -8.40 -2.54
CA GLY A 185 -13.92 -8.99 -1.20
C GLY A 185 -13.26 -8.19 -0.07
N PRO A 186 -13.58 -8.53 1.20
CA PRO A 186 -13.17 -7.75 2.38
C PRO A 186 -11.69 -7.90 2.75
N THR A 187 -10.97 -8.82 2.12
CA THR A 187 -9.51 -9.00 2.30
C THR A 187 -8.69 -8.02 1.47
N ASN A 188 -9.35 -7.21 0.63
CA ASN A 188 -8.72 -6.31 -0.30
C ASN A 188 -8.78 -4.88 0.22
N ILE A 189 -7.70 -4.12 0.05
CA ILE A 189 -7.74 -2.68 0.33
C ILE A 189 -8.78 -1.97 -0.57
N PRO A 190 -9.34 -0.84 -0.12
CA PRO A 190 -10.30 -0.08 -0.91
C PRO A 190 -9.76 0.38 -2.26
N TRP A 191 -10.68 0.56 -3.22
CA TRP A 191 -10.42 1.37 -4.40
C TRP A 191 -10.47 2.84 -4.02
N GLU A 192 -9.59 3.63 -4.61
CA GLU A 192 -9.36 5.01 -4.18
C GLU A 192 -9.14 5.94 -5.36
N LEU A 193 -9.76 7.11 -5.28
CA LEU A 193 -9.41 8.25 -6.11
C LEU A 193 -8.47 9.16 -5.32
N ASN A 194 -7.27 9.36 -5.86
CA ASN A 194 -6.24 10.19 -5.28
C ASN A 194 -6.12 11.49 -6.08
N GLU A 195 -6.17 12.62 -5.37
CA GLU A 195 -5.99 13.97 -5.93
C GLU A 195 -4.54 14.41 -5.72
N ALA A 196 -3.84 14.76 -6.81
CA ALA A 196 -2.48 15.27 -6.72
C ALA A 196 -2.46 16.61 -5.95
N THR A 197 -1.58 16.69 -4.95
CA THR A 197 -1.36 17.90 -4.13
C THR A 197 0.00 18.54 -4.42
N TYR A 198 0.94 17.78 -4.98
CA TYR A 198 2.23 18.27 -5.42
C TYR A 198 2.77 17.41 -6.56
N ARG A 199 3.54 18.05 -7.43
CA ARG A 199 4.23 17.40 -8.55
C ARG A 199 5.62 17.97 -8.67
N LYS A 200 6.57 17.10 -8.92
CA LYS A 200 7.92 17.46 -9.33
C LYS A 200 8.02 17.31 -10.83
N GLU A 201 8.46 18.38 -11.47
CA GLU A 201 8.77 18.40 -12.90
C GLU A 201 9.92 17.45 -13.23
N GLY A 202 10.05 17.10 -14.51
CA GLY A 202 11.21 16.37 -15.03
C GLY A 202 10.93 14.93 -15.48
N GLY A 203 9.69 14.66 -15.90
CA GLY A 203 9.37 13.39 -16.56
C GLY A 203 7.88 13.09 -16.66
N ARG A 204 7.55 11.80 -16.73
CA ARG A 204 6.22 11.32 -17.09
C ARG A 204 5.15 11.63 -16.04
N LEU A 205 5.52 11.74 -14.76
CA LEU A 205 4.55 12.01 -13.69
C LEU A 205 4.22 13.50 -13.53
N SER A 206 4.94 14.39 -14.22
CA SER A 206 4.88 15.85 -13.99
C SER A 206 3.51 16.49 -14.25
N ASN A 207 2.70 15.89 -15.13
CA ASN A 207 1.37 16.40 -15.46
C ASN A 207 0.22 15.69 -14.73
N THR A 208 0.51 14.73 -13.85
CA THR A 208 -0.49 13.93 -13.15
C THR A 208 -1.44 14.81 -12.33
N SER A 209 -2.75 14.71 -12.48
CA SER A 209 -3.74 15.45 -11.68
C SER A 209 -4.50 14.54 -10.73
N TYR A 210 -4.81 13.32 -11.17
CA TYR A 210 -5.46 12.28 -10.37
C TYR A 210 -4.82 10.92 -10.62
N ILE A 211 -4.92 10.06 -9.61
CA ILE A 211 -4.50 8.66 -9.68
C ILE A 211 -5.64 7.80 -9.14
N LEU A 212 -6.19 6.94 -10.00
CA LEU A 212 -7.25 6.00 -9.64
C LEU A 212 -6.62 4.64 -9.36
N LYS A 213 -6.77 4.15 -8.12
CA LYS A 213 -6.33 2.82 -7.68
C LYS A 213 -7.53 1.88 -7.68
N ILE A 214 -7.51 0.87 -8.54
CA ILE A 214 -8.60 -0.12 -8.70
C ILE A 214 -8.04 -1.54 -8.82
N ASN A 215 -8.94 -2.53 -8.95
CA ASN A 215 -8.60 -3.95 -9.09
C ASN A 215 -7.68 -4.45 -7.97
N THR A 216 -7.89 -3.94 -6.76
CA THR A 216 -7.10 -4.28 -5.59
C THR A 216 -7.33 -5.71 -5.14
N ASN A 217 -6.26 -6.44 -4.90
CA ASN A 217 -6.24 -7.80 -4.38
C ASN A 217 -5.31 -7.88 -3.18
N GLY A 218 -5.82 -8.25 -2.00
CA GLY A 218 -5.06 -8.29 -0.76
C GLY A 218 -4.82 -6.91 -0.09
N GLY A 219 -3.88 -6.90 0.85
CA GLY A 219 -3.44 -5.71 1.57
C GLY A 219 -4.32 -5.25 2.73
N ALA A 220 -5.50 -5.84 2.99
CA ALA A 220 -6.30 -5.43 4.13
C ALA A 220 -5.55 -5.65 5.46
N PRO A 221 -5.78 -4.81 6.49
CA PRO A 221 -5.14 -5.00 7.79
C PRO A 221 -5.56 -6.36 8.41
N PRO A 222 -4.70 -6.96 9.25
CA PRO A 222 -5.07 -8.16 9.98
C PRO A 222 -6.29 -7.92 10.88
N PRO A 223 -6.97 -8.99 11.32
CA PRO A 223 -8.03 -8.89 12.33
C PRO A 223 -7.58 -8.10 13.57
N THR A 224 -8.45 -7.23 14.07
CA THR A 224 -8.15 -6.32 15.19
C THR A 224 -7.87 -7.05 16.50
N ASP A 225 -8.44 -8.24 16.68
CA ASP A 225 -8.24 -9.10 17.85
C ASP A 225 -6.84 -9.72 17.93
N GLN A 226 -6.07 -9.71 16.85
CA GLN A 226 -4.67 -10.15 16.83
C GLN A 226 -3.70 -9.10 17.39
N CYS A 227 -4.04 -7.80 17.31
CA CYS A 227 -3.20 -6.73 17.82
C CYS A 227 -3.28 -6.64 19.37
N GLY A 228 -2.10 -6.60 20.01
CA GLY A 228 -1.94 -6.69 21.47
C GLY A 228 -2.13 -8.10 22.04
N VAL A 229 -2.33 -9.11 21.19
CA VAL A 229 -2.48 -10.52 21.60
C VAL A 229 -1.44 -11.38 20.90
N GLN A 230 -1.50 -11.45 19.57
CA GLN A 230 -0.51 -12.15 18.74
C GLN A 230 0.65 -11.24 18.40
N TYR A 231 0.36 -9.96 18.18
CA TYR A 231 1.36 -8.94 17.83
C TYR A 231 1.50 -7.91 18.96
N LEU A 232 2.74 -7.62 19.33
CA LEU A 232 3.06 -6.62 20.35
C LEU A 232 2.82 -5.20 19.85
N ASP A 233 2.67 -4.27 20.79
CA ASP A 233 2.59 -2.84 20.48
C ASP A 233 3.80 -2.39 19.65
N GLY A 234 3.53 -1.63 18.58
CA GLY A 234 4.55 -1.15 17.66
C GLY A 234 5.03 -2.16 16.61
N PHE A 235 4.55 -3.42 16.64
CA PHE A 235 4.88 -4.39 15.60
C PHE A 235 4.39 -3.93 14.23
N ILE A 236 5.25 -4.04 13.20
CA ILE A 236 4.92 -3.72 11.81
C ILE A 236 4.60 -5.01 11.05
N GLN A 237 3.34 -5.19 10.68
CA GLN A 237 2.90 -6.29 9.83
C GLN A 237 2.84 -5.83 8.37
N SER A 238 3.61 -6.48 7.51
CA SER A 238 3.49 -6.34 6.05
C SER A 238 2.39 -7.25 5.52
N VAL A 239 1.49 -6.72 4.71
CA VAL A 239 0.42 -7.48 4.04
C VAL A 239 0.55 -7.25 2.54
N PRO A 240 0.76 -8.31 1.73
CA PRO A 240 0.96 -8.17 0.30
C PRO A 240 -0.33 -7.74 -0.41
N TYR A 241 -0.19 -6.96 -1.47
CA TYR A 241 -1.29 -6.57 -2.34
C TYR A 241 -0.86 -6.36 -3.78
N GLU A 242 -1.84 -6.42 -4.68
CA GLU A 242 -1.73 -6.01 -6.08
C GLU A 242 -2.82 -4.98 -6.40
N ALA A 243 -2.58 -4.12 -7.38
CA ALA A 243 -3.57 -3.17 -7.88
C ALA A 243 -3.21 -2.66 -9.29
N ASP A 244 -4.17 -2.00 -9.94
CA ASP A 244 -3.93 -1.19 -11.12
C ASP A 244 -4.03 0.30 -10.75
N TYR A 245 -3.05 1.09 -11.19
CA TYR A 245 -3.00 2.54 -10.98
C TYR A 245 -3.15 3.24 -12.32
N LEU A 246 -4.26 3.96 -12.49
CA LEU A 246 -4.56 4.74 -13.68
C LEU A 246 -4.19 6.19 -13.41
N PHE A 247 -3.29 6.72 -14.23
CA PHE A 247 -2.80 8.09 -14.13
C PHE A 247 -3.58 8.97 -15.10
N TYR A 248 -4.05 10.10 -14.57
CA TYR A 248 -4.75 11.13 -15.34
C TYR A 248 -3.93 12.41 -15.33
N GLU A 249 -3.93 13.13 -16.44
CA GLU A 249 -3.25 14.41 -16.59
C GLU A 249 -4.24 15.58 -16.59
N GLY A 250 -3.80 16.70 -16.06
CA GLY A 250 -4.61 17.91 -16.00
C GLY A 250 -3.96 19.04 -15.19
N ILE A 251 -4.75 20.09 -14.97
CA ILE A 251 -4.35 21.18 -14.06
C ILE A 251 -4.22 20.58 -12.66
N LEU A 252 -3.12 20.93 -11.97
CA LEU A 252 -2.91 20.52 -10.58
C LEU A 252 -4.12 20.98 -9.73
N PRO A 253 -4.89 20.05 -9.13
CA PRO A 253 -6.06 20.39 -8.34
C PRO A 253 -5.75 21.41 -7.24
N GLY A 254 -6.65 22.36 -7.02
CA GLY A 254 -6.47 23.45 -6.05
C GLY A 254 -5.58 24.61 -6.51
N THR A 255 -4.97 24.54 -7.70
CA THR A 255 -4.27 25.70 -8.29
C THR A 255 -5.31 26.65 -8.91
N PRO A 256 -5.31 27.95 -8.56
CA PRO A 256 -6.16 28.92 -9.25
C PRO A 256 -5.86 28.87 -10.74
N ALA A 257 -6.91 28.76 -11.58
CA ALA A 257 -6.75 28.87 -13.02
C ALA A 257 -6.05 30.21 -13.30
N GLN A 258 -4.81 30.14 -13.78
CA GLN A 258 -4.07 31.32 -14.16
C GLN A 258 -4.85 31.94 -15.32
N GLY A 259 -5.58 33.02 -15.02
CA GLY A 259 -6.42 33.70 -15.98
C GLY A 259 -5.64 33.93 -17.25
N THR A 260 -6.26 33.62 -18.38
CA THR A 260 -5.72 33.86 -19.72
C THR A 260 -5.41 35.34 -19.85
N GLN A 261 -4.19 35.75 -19.49
CA GLN A 261 -3.74 37.11 -19.71
C GLN A 261 -3.51 37.22 -21.21
N PRO A 262 -4.22 38.09 -21.94
CA PRO A 262 -4.01 38.24 -23.36
C PRO A 262 -2.55 38.59 -23.61
N SER A 263 -1.89 37.82 -24.47
CA SER A 263 -0.57 38.15 -25.00
C SER A 263 -0.63 39.55 -25.60
N GLN A 264 -0.09 40.54 -24.89
CA GLN A 264 0.23 41.82 -25.50
C GLN A 264 1.57 41.65 -26.21
N SER A 265 1.50 41.41 -27.51
CA SER A 265 2.60 41.73 -28.40
C SER A 265 2.80 43.24 -28.39
N ALA A 266 3.93 43.71 -27.88
CA ALA A 266 4.41 45.05 -28.20
C ALA A 266 5.94 45.01 -28.20
N GLY A 267 6.50 44.99 -29.41
CA GLY A 267 7.90 45.26 -29.61
C GLY A 267 8.23 46.73 -29.34
N ALA A 268 9.53 46.93 -29.15
CA ALA A 268 10.32 48.11 -29.46
C ALA A 268 10.53 49.20 -28.36
N LYS A 269 11.81 49.25 -27.98
CA LYS A 269 12.71 50.41 -27.86
C LYS A 269 12.88 51.08 -26.50
N SER A 270 14.06 50.79 -25.95
CA SER A 270 14.90 51.62 -25.11
C SER A 270 14.85 53.12 -25.45
N LYS A 271 14.65 53.95 -24.43
CA LYS A 271 15.28 55.27 -24.28
C LYS A 271 15.57 55.54 -22.80
N THR A 272 16.82 55.91 -22.54
CA THR A 272 17.31 56.51 -21.29
C THR A 272 16.99 58.01 -21.24
N ASN A 273 17.03 58.56 -20.02
CA ASN A 273 17.46 59.92 -19.60
C ASN A 273 16.42 60.67 -18.73
N ASP A 274 16.82 60.85 -17.47
CA ASP A 274 16.85 62.06 -16.63
C ASP A 274 15.73 63.11 -16.73
N GLY A 275 15.15 63.44 -15.57
CA GLY A 275 14.39 64.69 -15.40
C GLY A 275 13.61 64.75 -14.09
N TYR A 276 14.18 65.41 -13.07
CA TYR A 276 13.48 65.90 -11.88
C TYR A 276 12.34 66.84 -12.28
N SER A 277 11.12 66.64 -11.76
CA SER A 277 10.15 67.74 -11.64
C SER A 277 9.18 67.50 -10.48
N THR A 278 9.20 68.47 -9.59
CA THR A 278 8.47 68.59 -8.33
C THR A 278 7.00 68.95 -8.55
N LYS A 279 6.06 68.14 -8.04
CA LYS A 279 4.71 68.62 -7.67
C LYS A 279 4.22 67.97 -6.37
N PRO A 280 3.49 68.71 -5.52
CA PRO A 280 3.27 68.35 -4.11
C PRO A 280 2.19 67.29 -3.91
N ILE A 281 2.36 66.54 -2.82
CA ILE A 281 1.50 65.46 -2.34
C ILE A 281 0.24 66.07 -1.71
N GLU A 282 -0.93 65.79 -2.28
CA GLU A 282 -2.20 65.96 -1.56
C GLU A 282 -2.41 64.77 -0.60
N LEU A 283 -2.60 65.12 0.67
CA LEU A 283 -2.82 64.23 1.78
C LEU A 283 -4.32 63.89 1.85
N GLY A 284 -4.71 62.66 1.51
CA GLY A 284 -6.11 62.25 1.60
C GLY A 284 -6.34 60.75 1.52
N LYS A 285 -6.66 60.15 2.69
CA LYS A 285 -7.26 58.82 2.92
C LYS A 285 -6.33 57.60 2.89
N LEU A 286 -5.55 57.46 3.96
CA LEU A 286 -5.05 56.16 4.42
C LEU A 286 -6.10 55.50 5.34
N SER A 287 -6.70 54.41 4.84
CA SER A 287 -7.52 53.50 5.65
C SER A 287 -6.59 52.63 6.48
N TRP A 288 -6.62 52.80 7.80
CA TRP A 288 -5.93 51.93 8.74
C TRP A 288 -6.68 50.60 8.87
N VAL A 289 -6.02 49.49 8.53
CA VAL A 289 -6.46 48.14 8.94
C VAL A 289 -5.64 47.77 10.17
N ALA A 290 -6.29 47.71 11.33
CA ALA A 290 -5.69 47.27 12.57
C ALA A 290 -5.52 45.75 12.56
N ILE A 291 -4.28 45.27 12.60
CA ILE A 291 -3.96 43.87 12.87
C ILE A 291 -4.02 43.68 14.39
N VAL A 292 -5.07 43.01 14.88
CA VAL A 292 -5.15 42.54 16.27
C VAL A 292 -4.50 41.17 16.32
N GLY A 293 -3.26 41.11 16.84
CA GLY A 293 -2.58 39.86 17.16
C GLY A 293 -3.08 39.33 18.51
N PHE A 294 -3.61 38.11 18.52
CA PHE A 294 -3.86 37.36 19.75
C PHE A 294 -2.59 36.59 20.13
N ILE A 295 -1.93 37.02 21.21
CA ILE A 295 -0.93 36.23 21.93
C ILE A 295 -1.66 35.52 23.06
N SER A 296 -1.76 34.19 22.97
CA SER A 296 -2.24 33.35 24.07
C SER A 296 -1.07 32.99 24.98
N VAL A 297 -0.98 33.65 26.14
CA VAL A 297 -0.09 33.25 27.24
C VAL A 297 -0.80 32.16 28.04
N GLY A 298 -0.26 30.94 28.03
CA GLY A 298 -0.70 29.86 28.89
C GLY A 298 -0.23 30.08 30.33
N VAL A 299 -1.18 30.11 31.26
CA VAL A 299 -0.95 30.18 32.70
C VAL A 299 -0.54 28.80 33.22
N ILE A 300 0.63 28.70 33.83
CA ILE A 300 1.04 27.57 34.66
C ILE A 300 0.34 27.71 36.01
N SER A 301 -0.37 26.68 36.45
CA SER A 301 -0.83 26.53 37.84
C SER A 301 -0.11 25.36 38.47
N PHE A 302 0.32 25.58 39.71
CA PHE A 302 1.11 24.69 40.58
C PHE A 302 0.40 23.37 40.91
#